data_AF-R1D3P5-F1
#
_entry.id   AF-R1D3P5-F1
#
_cell.length_a   1.000
_cell.length_b   1.000
_cell.length_c   1.000
_cell.angle_alpha   90.00
_cell.angle_beta   90.00
_cell.angle_gamma   90.00
#
_symmetry.space_group_name_H-M   'P 1'
#
loop_
_entity.id
_entity.type
_entity.pdbx_description
1 polymer ?
#
loop_
_entity_poly.entity_id
_entity_poly.type
_entity_poly.pdbx_seq_one_letter_code
_entity_poly.pdbx_strand_id
1 'polypeptide(L)'
;EQVLAAVSNKNIFAMLGTFLVGCARANISNAVVVALDDATAQFARGKGAHTYRRSRLVEIASLGSTDNHATSGLKFAVLHEFLSAGCSVLLSDVDVLWMQNPFTLPSLYRDADVEGMTDGWDDVTAYGYEWPSHTRSLRLGARNSGLFYVRATVEAVRMMARLKGRMQREARPPARPHAVWDQTAYNEEMWWAALPREPAHGIAARVMNYLCHMNSKTFFRYMREDDQLLARHRPVSLHINYHPEKLPRMEDAFARYHGAAPDVDLGNGLGRPTKRAAQGGIHAWHWGVGLKAGKWCREAPRVRGAPGSALGGRLVAAGGRATWSGISGLHFHAGGALDTPWGSGSWGTLKKPGAEHEDLLFADFIGQQHVVGPHADGWPRLTSTRCADFENVTVVVHEGG
;
A
#
# COMPACT_ATOMS: atom_id res chain seq x y z
N GLU A 1 19.35 -19.44 10.97
CA GLU A 1 19.96 -18.32 10.21
C GLU A 1 18.87 -17.35 9.75
N GLN A 2 19.21 -16.11 9.39
CA GLN A 2 18.26 -15.11 8.89
C GLN A 2 18.83 -14.44 7.63
N VAL A 3 18.00 -14.16 6.63
CA VAL A 3 18.40 -13.45 5.40
C VAL A 3 17.43 -12.34 5.03
N LEU A 4 17.91 -11.30 4.35
CA LEU A 4 17.07 -10.34 3.65
C LEU A 4 16.92 -10.82 2.20
N ALA A 5 15.72 -11.21 1.78
CA ALA A 5 15.47 -11.76 0.45
C ALA A 5 14.63 -10.80 -0.40
N ALA A 6 15.11 -10.48 -1.61
CA ALA A 6 14.37 -9.71 -2.59
C ALA A 6 14.23 -10.45 -3.92
N VAL A 7 13.02 -10.51 -4.47
CA VAL A 7 12.73 -11.14 -5.76
C VAL A 7 12.82 -10.10 -6.87
N SER A 8 13.61 -10.36 -7.90
CA SER A 8 13.86 -9.36 -8.95
C SER A 8 14.06 -9.96 -10.34
N ASN A 9 13.90 -9.12 -11.36
CA ASN A 9 14.14 -9.41 -12.76
C ASN A 9 14.80 -8.19 -13.46
N LYS A 10 15.21 -8.38 -14.71
CA LYS A 10 15.96 -7.37 -15.47
C LYS A 10 15.23 -6.05 -15.75
N ASN A 11 13.90 -6.03 -15.64
CA ASN A 11 13.12 -4.83 -15.96
C ASN A 11 13.19 -3.75 -14.88
N ILE A 12 13.71 -4.09 -13.69
CA ILE A 12 13.72 -3.22 -12.50
C ILE A 12 15.14 -3.02 -11.95
N PHE A 13 16.17 -3.13 -12.79
CA PHE A 13 17.58 -2.98 -12.40
C PHE A 13 17.91 -1.68 -11.69
N ALA A 14 17.33 -0.55 -12.10
CA ALA A 14 17.58 0.72 -11.42
C ALA A 14 17.11 0.69 -9.95
N MET A 15 15.92 0.13 -9.70
CA MET A 15 15.40 -0.05 -8.34
C MET A 15 16.23 -1.09 -7.56
N LEU A 16 16.57 -2.21 -8.18
CA LEU A 16 17.44 -3.23 -7.57
C LEU A 16 18.83 -2.65 -7.21
N GLY A 17 19.40 -1.80 -8.07
CA GLY A 17 20.65 -1.11 -7.82
C GLY A 17 20.58 -0.24 -6.57
N THR A 18 19.54 0.61 -6.48
CA THR A 18 19.30 1.46 -5.31
C THR A 18 19.11 0.64 -4.03
N PHE A 19 18.33 -0.45 -4.11
CA PHE A 19 18.13 -1.40 -3.02
C PHE A 19 19.47 -1.98 -2.52
N LEU A 20 20.30 -2.49 -3.42
CA LEU A 20 21.57 -3.13 -3.07
C LEU A 20 22.60 -2.15 -2.48
N VAL A 21 22.67 -0.93 -3.00
CA VAL A 21 23.51 0.12 -2.41
C VAL A 21 23.00 0.47 -1.01
N GLY A 22 21.68 0.55 -0.81
CA GLY A 22 21.07 0.72 0.52
C GLY A 22 21.46 -0.38 1.49
N CYS A 23 21.36 -1.64 1.08
CA CYS A 23 21.81 -2.79 1.87
C CYS A 23 23.29 -2.68 2.25
N ALA A 24 24.15 -2.35 1.29
CA ALA A 24 25.59 -2.19 1.53
C ALA A 24 25.88 -1.06 2.53
N ARG A 25 25.27 0.13 2.37
CA ARG A 25 25.44 1.27 3.28
C ARG A 25 24.87 1.01 4.68
N ALA A 26 23.83 0.19 4.76
CA ALA A 26 23.26 -0.27 6.01
C ALA A 26 24.04 -1.45 6.62
N ASN A 27 25.15 -1.90 6.04
CA ASN A 27 25.93 -3.06 6.48
C ASN A 27 25.10 -4.36 6.57
N ILE A 28 24.17 -4.58 5.64
CA ILE A 28 23.38 -5.80 5.54
C ILE A 28 24.11 -6.80 4.65
N SER A 29 24.93 -7.67 5.28
CA SER A 29 25.77 -8.65 4.57
C SER A 29 25.03 -9.90 4.12
N ASN A 30 23.89 -10.21 4.74
CA ASN A 30 23.06 -11.40 4.48
C ASN A 30 21.90 -11.11 3.51
N ALA A 31 22.10 -10.17 2.57
CA ALA A 31 21.14 -9.89 1.51
C ALA A 31 21.27 -10.89 0.35
N VAL A 32 20.14 -11.46 -0.07
CA VAL A 32 20.03 -12.44 -1.15
C VAL A 32 19.05 -11.93 -2.20
N VAL A 33 19.51 -11.86 -3.45
CA VAL A 33 18.65 -11.58 -4.61
C VAL A 33 18.17 -12.89 -5.20
N VAL A 34 16.86 -13.10 -5.18
CA VAL A 34 16.21 -14.19 -5.89
C VAL A 34 16.02 -13.76 -7.34
N ALA A 35 16.94 -14.21 -8.19
CA ALA A 35 17.03 -13.79 -9.57
C ALA A 35 16.11 -14.62 -10.47
N LEU A 36 15.19 -13.95 -11.17
CA LEU A 36 14.25 -14.58 -12.11
C LEU A 36 14.83 -14.75 -13.53
N ASP A 37 16.01 -14.18 -13.79
CA ASP A 37 16.74 -14.31 -15.05
C ASP A 37 18.26 -14.21 -14.85
N ASP A 38 19.04 -14.63 -15.86
CA ASP A 38 20.51 -14.64 -15.80
C ASP A 38 21.12 -13.24 -15.69
N ALA A 39 20.53 -12.26 -16.37
CA ALA A 39 21.01 -10.89 -16.32
C ALA A 39 20.92 -10.33 -14.89
N THR A 40 19.84 -10.65 -14.17
CA THR A 40 19.63 -10.24 -12.77
C THR A 40 20.63 -10.89 -11.84
N ALA A 41 20.91 -12.18 -12.02
CA ALA A 41 21.91 -12.88 -11.23
C ALA A 41 23.30 -12.27 -11.44
N GLN A 42 23.67 -11.98 -12.69
CA GLN A 42 24.95 -11.34 -13.02
C GLN A 42 25.05 -9.93 -12.45
N PHE A 43 23.99 -9.11 -12.60
CA PHE A 43 23.92 -7.77 -12.05
C PHE A 43 24.08 -7.75 -10.52
N ALA A 44 23.33 -8.60 -9.81
CA ALA A 44 23.40 -8.69 -8.35
C ALA A 44 24.78 -9.13 -7.85
N ARG A 45 25.40 -10.14 -8.48
CA ARG A 45 26.77 -10.56 -8.15
C ARG A 45 27.80 -9.48 -8.41
N GLY A 46 27.66 -8.75 -9.53
CA GLY A 46 28.50 -7.60 -9.85
C GLY A 46 28.43 -6.47 -8.82
N LYS A 47 27.34 -6.42 -8.04
CA LYS A 47 27.14 -5.50 -6.90
C LYS A 47 27.48 -6.12 -5.54
N GLY A 48 28.06 -7.32 -5.51
CA GLY A 48 28.48 -8.00 -4.27
C GLY A 48 27.37 -8.71 -3.51
N ALA A 49 26.16 -8.85 -4.07
CA ALA A 49 25.04 -9.52 -3.42
C ALA A 49 25.04 -11.03 -3.69
N HIS A 50 24.58 -11.81 -2.71
CA HIS A 50 24.32 -13.23 -2.91
C HIS A 50 23.12 -13.42 -3.84
N THR A 51 23.12 -14.51 -4.62
CA THR A 51 22.02 -14.80 -5.56
C THR A 51 21.45 -16.18 -5.33
N TYR A 52 20.12 -16.28 -5.31
CA TYR A 52 19.39 -17.54 -5.35
C TYR A 52 18.69 -17.67 -6.70
N ARG A 53 18.86 -18.82 -7.37
CA ARG A 53 18.22 -19.09 -8.67
C ARG A 53 17.73 -20.53 -8.72
N ARG A 54 16.52 -20.73 -9.24
CA ARG A 54 15.94 -22.04 -9.52
C ARG A 54 15.39 -22.07 -10.93
N SER A 55 15.70 -23.13 -11.68
CA SER A 55 15.26 -23.32 -13.07
C SER A 55 13.75 -23.17 -13.20
N ARG A 56 12.97 -23.76 -12.28
CA ARG A 56 11.51 -23.65 -12.25
C ARG A 56 10.99 -22.22 -12.05
N LEU A 57 11.67 -21.40 -11.24
CA LEU A 57 11.28 -20.00 -11.03
C LEU A 57 11.55 -19.18 -12.29
N VAL A 58 12.68 -19.47 -12.97
CA VAL A 58 13.06 -18.85 -14.25
C VAL A 58 12.09 -19.25 -15.36
N GLU A 59 11.70 -20.53 -15.43
CA GLU A 59 10.71 -21.03 -16.38
C GLU A 59 9.37 -20.31 -16.21
N ILE A 60 8.85 -20.21 -14.98
CA ILE A 60 7.59 -19.50 -14.69
C ILE A 60 7.70 -18.01 -15.08
N ALA A 61 8.84 -17.37 -14.79
CA ALA A 61 9.07 -15.98 -15.18
C ALA A 61 9.20 -15.81 -16.71
N SER A 62 9.76 -16.79 -17.41
CA SER A 62 10.00 -16.78 -18.86
C SER A 62 8.73 -17.02 -19.69
N LEU A 63 7.67 -17.57 -19.10
CA LEU A 63 6.35 -17.76 -19.72
C LEU A 63 5.59 -16.44 -19.99
N GLY A 64 6.27 -15.29 -19.90
CA GLY A 64 5.79 -14.01 -20.45
C GLY A 64 4.64 -13.37 -19.70
N SER A 65 4.26 -13.89 -18.53
CA SER A 65 3.28 -13.21 -17.69
C SER A 65 3.93 -12.02 -17.00
N THR A 66 3.91 -10.85 -17.66
CA THR A 66 4.13 -9.53 -17.04
C THR A 66 3.08 -9.18 -15.98
N ASP A 67 2.20 -10.13 -15.67
CA ASP A 67 1.20 -10.02 -14.63
C ASP A 67 1.88 -10.10 -13.26
N ASN A 68 1.73 -9.03 -12.47
CA ASN A 68 2.27 -8.95 -11.11
C ASN A 68 1.87 -10.17 -10.27
N HIS A 69 0.71 -10.77 -10.58
CA HIS A 69 0.20 -12.01 -9.98
C HIS A 69 1.12 -13.24 -10.14
N ALA A 70 1.75 -13.43 -11.30
CA ALA A 70 2.64 -14.58 -11.53
C ALA A 70 3.96 -14.41 -10.77
N THR A 71 4.48 -13.19 -10.72
CA THR A 71 5.72 -12.85 -9.99
C THR A 71 5.51 -12.90 -8.48
N SER A 72 4.35 -12.47 -7.98
CA SER A 72 4.02 -12.54 -6.57
C SER A 72 3.80 -13.98 -6.07
N GLY A 73 3.30 -14.89 -6.91
CA GLY A 73 3.22 -16.32 -6.57
C GLY A 73 4.57 -16.98 -6.30
N LEU A 74 5.63 -16.48 -6.95
CA LEU A 74 6.99 -16.99 -6.76
C LEU A 74 7.56 -16.63 -5.39
N LYS A 75 7.17 -15.50 -4.79
CA LYS A 75 7.70 -15.05 -3.49
C LYS A 75 7.41 -16.07 -2.39
N PHE A 76 6.19 -16.62 -2.33
CA PHE A 76 5.83 -17.62 -1.32
C PHE A 76 6.45 -19.00 -1.58
N ALA A 77 6.67 -19.35 -2.86
CA ALA A 77 7.40 -20.59 -3.19
C ALA A 77 8.84 -20.54 -2.70
N VAL A 78 9.51 -19.41 -2.90
CA VAL A 78 10.86 -19.14 -2.39
C VAL A 78 10.86 -19.16 -0.86
N LEU A 79 9.96 -18.43 -0.21
CA LEU A 79 9.87 -18.41 1.25
C LEU A 79 9.69 -19.81 1.82
N HIS A 80 8.78 -20.61 1.26
CA HIS A 80 8.59 -21.99 1.69
C HIS A 80 9.89 -22.81 1.64
N GLU A 81 10.71 -22.65 0.60
CA GLU A 81 11.99 -23.36 0.47
C GLU A 81 13.00 -22.92 1.54
N PHE A 82 13.16 -21.61 1.77
CA PHE A 82 14.08 -21.09 2.80
C PHE A 82 13.64 -21.52 4.20
N LEU A 83 12.35 -21.37 4.51
CA LEU A 83 11.82 -21.76 5.81
C LEU A 83 11.92 -23.28 6.06
N SER A 84 11.66 -24.09 5.02
CA SER A 84 11.82 -25.56 5.10
C SER A 84 13.28 -25.98 5.34
N ALA A 85 14.25 -25.16 4.96
CA ALA A 85 15.67 -25.35 5.24
C ALA A 85 16.10 -24.80 6.62
N GLY A 86 15.18 -24.27 7.43
CA GLY A 86 15.49 -23.68 8.74
C GLY A 86 16.02 -22.24 8.68
N CYS A 87 15.87 -21.56 7.53
CA CYS A 87 16.31 -20.18 7.33
C CYS A 87 15.13 -19.22 7.45
N SER A 88 15.12 -18.35 8.45
CA SER A 88 14.12 -17.28 8.57
C SER A 88 14.40 -16.17 7.55
N VAL A 89 13.37 -15.50 7.07
CA VAL A 89 13.49 -14.56 5.95
C VAL A 89 12.82 -13.24 6.28
N LEU A 90 13.54 -12.14 6.12
CA LEU A 90 12.96 -10.81 5.91
C LEU A 90 12.72 -10.66 4.41
N LEU A 91 11.50 -10.87 3.95
CA LEU A 91 11.13 -10.64 2.57
C LEU A 91 11.03 -9.13 2.33
N SER A 92 11.60 -8.67 1.23
CA SER A 92 11.47 -7.30 0.76
C SER A 92 11.19 -7.24 -0.74
N ASP A 93 10.26 -6.40 -1.15
CA ASP A 93 10.20 -5.93 -2.53
C ASP A 93 11.42 -5.01 -2.79
N VAL A 94 11.76 -4.83 -4.07
CA VAL A 94 12.95 -4.06 -4.47
C VAL A 94 12.81 -2.55 -4.28
N ASP A 95 11.58 -2.06 -4.07
CA ASP A 95 11.24 -0.67 -3.83
C ASP A 95 11.20 -0.29 -2.34
N VAL A 96 11.87 -1.11 -1.51
CA VAL A 96 12.18 -0.80 -0.12
C VAL A 96 13.59 -0.24 -0.03
N LEU A 97 13.72 0.95 0.55
CA LEU A 97 15.01 1.56 0.87
C LEU A 97 15.47 1.09 2.25
N TRP A 98 16.77 0.78 2.38
CA TRP A 98 17.42 0.41 3.63
C TRP A 98 18.32 1.54 4.13
N MET A 99 18.03 2.03 5.34
CA MET A 99 18.78 3.12 5.98
C MET A 99 19.63 2.62 7.14
N GLN A 100 19.22 1.52 7.76
CA GLN A 100 19.91 0.87 8.88
C GLN A 100 19.72 -0.65 8.80
N ASN A 101 20.58 -1.39 9.50
CA ASN A 101 20.53 -2.85 9.50
C ASN A 101 19.34 -3.35 10.36
N PRO A 102 18.36 -4.06 9.78
CA PRO A 102 17.21 -4.57 10.51
C PRO A 102 17.57 -5.71 11.48
N PHE A 103 18.69 -6.40 11.24
CA PHE A 103 19.10 -7.56 12.04
C PHE A 103 19.86 -7.18 13.30
N THR A 104 20.51 -6.01 13.34
CA THR A 104 21.28 -5.54 14.51
C THR A 104 20.49 -4.58 15.39
N LEU A 105 19.43 -3.96 14.87
CA LEU A 105 18.54 -3.09 15.64
C LEU A 105 17.34 -3.86 16.22
N PRO A 106 16.73 -3.37 17.30
CA PRO A 106 15.47 -3.92 17.84
C PRO A 106 14.27 -3.54 16.97
N SER A 107 14.39 -3.71 15.66
CA SER A 107 13.35 -3.42 14.66
C SER A 107 12.59 -4.67 14.20
N LEU A 108 13.22 -5.83 14.35
CA LEU A 108 12.59 -7.14 14.27
C LEU A 108 12.52 -7.74 15.69
N TYR A 109 11.31 -8.00 16.15
CA TYR A 109 11.02 -8.42 17.53
C TYR A 109 11.34 -9.90 17.75
N ARG A 110 11.15 -10.70 16.71
CA ARG A 110 11.36 -12.15 16.67
C ARG A 110 10.54 -12.88 17.74
N ASP A 111 9.37 -12.39 18.10
CA ASP A 111 8.47 -13.00 19.08
C ASP A 111 7.20 -13.58 18.45
N ALA A 112 7.04 -13.42 17.13
CA ALA A 112 5.94 -13.94 16.33
C ALA A 112 6.47 -14.76 15.15
N ASP A 113 5.65 -15.65 14.60
CA ASP A 113 5.99 -16.40 13.38
C ASP A 113 6.12 -15.47 12.17
N VAL A 114 5.25 -14.45 12.11
CA VAL A 114 5.24 -13.43 11.06
C VAL A 114 5.16 -12.03 11.68
N GLU A 115 6.10 -11.17 11.31
CA GLU A 115 6.07 -9.74 11.59
C GLU A 115 5.87 -8.99 10.27
N GLY A 116 4.72 -8.35 10.08
CA GLY A 116 4.40 -7.65 8.84
C GLY A 116 4.52 -6.15 8.98
N MET A 117 5.09 -5.48 7.97
CA MET A 117 4.91 -4.05 7.81
C MET A 117 3.43 -3.76 7.57
N THR A 118 2.91 -2.68 8.17
CA THR A 118 1.51 -2.28 7.99
C THR A 118 1.31 -1.38 6.76
N ASP A 119 0.12 -1.48 6.15
CA ASP A 119 -0.37 -0.50 5.18
C ASP A 119 -1.00 0.75 5.87
N GLY A 120 -1.18 0.70 7.19
CA GLY A 120 -1.52 1.86 8.01
C GLY A 120 -0.37 2.85 8.17
N TRP A 121 -0.67 4.08 8.59
CA TRP A 121 0.29 5.20 8.62
C TRP A 121 0.27 6.02 9.91
N ASP A 122 -0.55 5.62 10.88
CA ASP A 122 -0.64 6.13 12.25
C ASP A 122 -0.97 4.97 13.20
N ASP A 123 -0.96 5.20 14.52
CA ASP A 123 -1.17 4.12 15.51
C ASP A 123 -2.48 3.34 15.28
N VAL A 124 -3.57 4.05 14.98
CA VAL A 124 -4.91 3.47 14.81
C VAL A 124 -4.98 2.58 13.57
N THR A 125 -4.47 3.07 12.44
CA THR A 125 -4.48 2.32 11.17
C THR A 125 -3.39 1.27 11.10
N ALA A 126 -2.28 1.47 11.82
CA ALA A 126 -1.15 0.54 11.86
C ALA A 126 -1.45 -0.68 12.72
N TYR A 127 -1.87 -0.46 13.97
CA TYR A 127 -2.06 -1.51 14.97
C TYR A 127 -3.50 -2.01 15.10
N GLY A 128 -4.45 -1.28 14.50
CA GLY A 128 -5.86 -1.57 14.62
C GLY A 128 -6.48 -0.94 15.87
N TYR A 129 -7.80 -1.07 15.98
CA TYR A 129 -8.58 -0.48 17.05
C TYR A 129 -9.85 -1.30 17.32
N GLU A 130 -10.38 -1.20 18.54
CA GLU A 130 -11.69 -1.76 18.85
C GLU A 130 -12.76 -0.99 18.07
N TRP A 131 -13.53 -1.71 17.26
CA TRP A 131 -14.65 -1.14 16.54
C TRP A 131 -15.85 -1.03 17.51
N PRO A 132 -16.37 0.18 17.75
CA PRO A 132 -17.49 0.37 18.66
C PRO A 132 -18.78 -0.14 18.01
N SER A 133 -19.06 -1.43 18.20
CA SER A 133 -20.35 -2.07 17.89
C SER A 133 -20.91 -2.78 19.11
N HIS A 134 -22.19 -3.15 19.06
CA HIS A 134 -22.87 -3.94 20.09
C HIS A 134 -22.12 -5.25 20.43
N THR A 135 -21.37 -5.78 19.47
CA THR A 135 -20.36 -6.82 19.66
C THR A 135 -18.98 -6.16 19.70
N ARG A 136 -18.18 -6.39 20.74
CA ARG A 136 -16.78 -5.92 20.77
C ARG A 136 -15.99 -6.62 19.66
N SER A 137 -15.69 -5.92 18.58
CA SER A 137 -14.96 -6.45 17.43
C SER A 137 -13.65 -5.68 17.27
N LEU A 138 -12.56 -6.38 16.94
CA LEU A 138 -11.27 -5.75 16.66
C LEU A 138 -11.13 -5.53 15.15
N ARG A 139 -10.82 -4.29 14.74
CA ARG A 139 -10.51 -3.97 13.35
C ARG A 139 -9.02 -3.84 13.18
N LEU A 140 -8.46 -4.65 12.27
CA LEU A 140 -7.03 -4.69 12.01
C LEU A 140 -6.73 -4.04 10.65
N GLY A 141 -5.65 -3.25 10.61
CA GLY A 141 -5.09 -2.77 9.35
C GLY A 141 -4.53 -3.91 8.51
N ALA A 142 -4.61 -3.77 7.19
CA ALA A 142 -3.96 -4.71 6.28
C ALA A 142 -2.44 -4.65 6.47
N ARG A 143 -1.79 -5.80 6.39
CA ARG A 143 -0.33 -5.91 6.35
C ARG A 143 0.13 -5.96 4.90
N ASN A 144 1.25 -5.30 4.63
CA ASN A 144 1.84 -5.21 3.31
C ASN A 144 2.59 -6.52 2.98
N SER A 145 2.34 -7.12 1.81
CA SER A 145 3.03 -8.36 1.38
C SER A 145 4.38 -8.13 0.71
N GLY A 146 4.84 -6.89 0.64
CA GLY A 146 6.14 -6.50 0.10
C GLY A 146 7.20 -6.22 1.16
N LEU A 147 6.88 -6.24 2.45
CA LEU A 147 7.88 -6.22 3.52
C LEU A 147 7.37 -6.95 4.77
N PHE A 148 7.96 -8.12 5.06
CA PHE A 148 7.66 -8.86 6.28
C PHE A 148 8.78 -9.83 6.67
N TYR A 149 8.95 -10.04 7.97
CA TYR A 149 9.83 -11.04 8.52
C TYR A 149 9.04 -12.30 8.86
N VAL A 150 9.55 -13.45 8.47
CA VAL A 150 8.95 -14.75 8.77
C VAL A 150 10.00 -15.68 9.36
N ARG A 151 9.68 -16.28 10.50
CA ARG A 151 10.53 -17.25 11.18
C ARG A 151 10.41 -18.63 10.55
N ALA A 152 11.48 -19.42 10.56
CA ALA A 152 11.44 -20.83 10.17
C ALA A 152 10.82 -21.72 11.26
N THR A 153 9.53 -21.51 11.53
CA THR A 153 8.70 -22.36 12.42
C THR A 153 7.84 -23.33 11.61
N VAL A 154 7.31 -24.34 12.27
CA VAL A 154 6.45 -25.36 11.63
C VAL A 154 5.17 -24.70 11.09
N GLU A 155 4.64 -23.75 11.85
CA GLU A 155 3.45 -22.95 11.58
C GLU A 155 3.67 -22.07 10.35
N ALA A 156 4.80 -21.36 10.29
CA ALA A 156 5.16 -20.51 9.16
C ALA A 156 5.41 -21.31 7.88
N VAL A 157 6.07 -22.48 7.97
CA VAL A 157 6.26 -23.39 6.82
C VAL A 157 4.89 -23.84 6.28
N ARG A 158 3.94 -24.21 7.15
CA ARG A 158 2.58 -24.60 6.76
C ARG A 158 1.84 -23.45 6.06
N MET A 159 1.91 -22.24 6.62
CA MET A 159 1.32 -21.04 6.02
C MET A 159 1.90 -20.77 4.63
N MET A 160 3.23 -20.80 4.46
CA MET A 160 3.88 -20.57 3.16
C MET A 160 3.56 -21.66 2.14
N ALA A 161 3.41 -22.92 2.57
CA ALA A 161 2.97 -24.02 1.71
C ALA A 161 1.56 -23.76 1.16
N ARG A 162 0.66 -23.24 2.01
CA ARG A 162 -0.69 -22.88 1.58
C ARG A 162 -0.73 -21.66 0.69
N LEU A 163 -0.03 -20.59 1.03
CA LEU A 163 0.08 -19.41 0.17
C LEU A 163 0.60 -19.78 -1.22
N LYS A 164 1.68 -20.58 -1.29
CA LYS A 164 2.20 -21.15 -2.54
C LYS A 164 1.10 -21.90 -3.31
N GLY A 165 0.37 -22.79 -2.64
CA GLY A 165 -0.71 -23.56 -3.27
C GLY A 165 -1.90 -22.69 -3.74
N ARG A 166 -2.28 -21.68 -2.96
CA ARG A 166 -3.34 -20.71 -3.31
C ARG A 166 -2.95 -19.90 -4.53
N MET A 167 -1.72 -19.38 -4.58
CA MET A 167 -1.23 -18.66 -5.75
C MET A 167 -1.22 -19.51 -7.02
N GLN A 168 -1.12 -20.84 -6.92
CA GLN A 168 -1.20 -21.74 -8.06
C GLN A 168 -2.66 -22.04 -8.48
N ARG A 169 -3.56 -22.26 -7.50
CA ARG A 169 -4.95 -22.71 -7.77
C ARG A 169 -5.92 -21.56 -8.02
N GLU A 170 -5.71 -20.42 -7.37
CA GLU A 170 -6.59 -19.24 -7.43
C GLU A 170 -6.09 -18.19 -8.44
N ALA A 171 -5.11 -18.56 -9.28
CA ALA A 171 -4.55 -17.65 -10.27
C ALA A 171 -5.49 -17.31 -11.43
N ARG A 172 -6.45 -18.17 -11.82
CA ARG A 172 -7.34 -17.96 -13.00
C ARG A 172 -8.67 -18.74 -12.94
N PRO A 173 -9.67 -18.40 -13.79
CA PRO A 173 -10.93 -19.13 -13.92
C PRO A 173 -10.74 -20.63 -14.25
N PRO A 174 -11.67 -21.52 -13.87
CA PRO A 174 -13.03 -21.23 -13.38
C PRO A 174 -13.13 -20.90 -11.89
N ALA A 175 -12.01 -20.89 -11.13
CA ALA A 175 -12.05 -20.77 -9.67
C ALA A 175 -12.59 -19.43 -9.15
N ARG A 176 -12.30 -18.29 -9.81
CA ARG A 176 -12.83 -16.95 -9.51
C ARG A 176 -12.84 -16.06 -10.77
N PRO A 177 -13.70 -15.05 -10.88
CA PRO A 177 -13.71 -14.09 -12.00
C PRO A 177 -12.42 -13.24 -12.08
N HIS A 178 -11.67 -13.13 -10.98
CA HIS A 178 -10.37 -12.47 -10.91
C HIS A 178 -9.37 -13.29 -10.11
N ALA A 179 -8.09 -13.25 -10.49
CA ALA A 179 -6.99 -13.86 -9.74
C ALA A 179 -6.93 -13.26 -8.32
N VAL A 180 -6.71 -14.11 -7.31
CA VAL A 180 -6.48 -13.59 -5.95
C VAL A 180 -5.16 -12.79 -5.92
N TRP A 181 -5.18 -11.61 -5.30
CA TRP A 181 -3.98 -10.81 -5.11
C TRP A 181 -3.16 -11.37 -3.94
N ASP A 182 -1.83 -11.45 -4.07
CA ASP A 182 -0.91 -11.94 -3.03
C ASP A 182 -1.10 -11.25 -1.69
N GLN A 183 -1.30 -9.93 -1.66
CA GLN A 183 -1.55 -9.21 -0.41
C GLN A 183 -2.87 -9.65 0.24
N THR A 184 -3.92 -9.88 -0.56
CA THR A 184 -5.20 -10.41 -0.06
C THR A 184 -5.02 -11.79 0.54
N ALA A 185 -4.40 -12.72 -0.21
CA ALA A 185 -4.17 -14.07 0.29
C ALA A 185 -3.27 -14.06 1.53
N TYR A 186 -2.22 -13.25 1.56
CA TYR A 186 -1.33 -13.09 2.71
C TYR A 186 -2.09 -12.68 3.98
N ASN A 187 -2.96 -11.67 3.89
CA ASN A 187 -3.75 -11.21 5.02
C ASN A 187 -4.82 -12.22 5.46
N GLU A 188 -5.46 -12.91 4.52
CA GLU A 188 -6.44 -13.96 4.83
C GLU A 188 -5.77 -15.16 5.53
N GLU A 189 -4.60 -15.60 5.07
CA GLU A 189 -3.90 -16.75 5.64
C GLU A 189 -3.36 -16.48 7.05
N MET A 190 -3.11 -15.22 7.41
CA MET A 190 -2.69 -14.86 8.77
C MET A 190 -3.74 -15.16 9.84
N TRP A 191 -5.02 -15.12 9.46
CA TRP A 191 -6.16 -15.29 10.36
C TRP A 191 -6.95 -16.55 10.04
N TRP A 192 -6.33 -17.50 9.32
CA TRP A 192 -6.99 -18.71 8.87
C TRP A 192 -7.37 -19.60 10.06
N ALA A 193 -8.68 -19.71 10.31
CA ALA A 193 -9.24 -20.61 11.31
C ALA A 193 -9.19 -22.07 10.83
N ALA A 194 -9.10 -23.00 11.78
CA ALA A 194 -9.22 -24.42 11.46
C ALA A 194 -10.63 -24.72 10.95
N LEU A 195 -10.72 -25.47 9.85
CA LEU A 195 -11.97 -25.99 9.30
C LEU A 195 -12.05 -27.51 9.54
N PRO A 196 -13.23 -28.15 9.47
CA PRO A 196 -13.40 -29.57 9.78
C PRO A 196 -12.47 -30.55 9.03
N ARG A 197 -11.88 -30.15 7.90
CA ARG A 197 -10.94 -30.96 7.11
C ARG A 197 -9.59 -30.28 6.85
N GLU A 198 -9.38 -29.08 7.41
CA GLU A 198 -8.18 -28.29 7.16
C GLU A 198 -7.69 -27.68 8.47
N PRO A 199 -6.55 -28.12 9.02
CA PRO A 199 -6.02 -27.54 10.24
C PRO A 199 -5.61 -26.08 10.02
N ALA A 200 -5.71 -25.26 11.06
CA ALA A 200 -5.13 -23.93 11.07
C ALA A 200 -3.61 -24.01 10.96
N HIS A 201 -2.99 -22.91 10.48
CA HIS A 201 -1.52 -22.80 10.51
C HIS A 201 -1.04 -22.49 11.92
N GLY A 202 -1.86 -21.81 12.72
CA GLY A 202 -1.55 -21.47 14.11
C GLY A 202 -0.48 -20.39 14.24
N ILE A 203 -0.25 -19.61 13.19
CA ILE A 203 0.81 -18.58 13.22
C ILE A 203 0.46 -17.47 14.22
N ALA A 204 1.44 -17.06 15.01
CA ALA A 204 1.42 -15.79 15.72
C ALA A 204 1.85 -14.66 14.75
N ALA A 205 1.09 -13.57 14.74
CA ALA A 205 1.35 -12.44 13.86
C ALA A 205 1.54 -11.13 14.65
N ARG A 206 2.54 -10.34 14.26
CA ARG A 206 2.83 -9.01 14.80
C ARG A 206 2.87 -7.96 13.69
N VAL A 207 2.52 -6.72 14.04
CA VAL A 207 2.78 -5.55 13.20
C VAL A 207 4.14 -4.97 13.57
N MET A 208 5.03 -4.79 12.59
CA MET A 208 6.29 -4.07 12.77
C MET A 208 6.01 -2.61 13.13
N ASN A 209 6.88 -1.98 13.92
CA ASN A 209 6.73 -0.55 14.22
C ASN A 209 6.77 0.27 12.92
N TYR A 210 5.69 0.99 12.63
CA TYR A 210 5.51 1.70 11.35
C TYR A 210 6.42 2.93 11.20
N LEU A 211 7.08 3.41 12.27
CA LEU A 211 8.11 4.44 12.20
C LEU A 211 9.50 3.83 11.95
N CYS A 212 9.75 2.60 12.38
CA CYS A 212 10.98 1.88 12.03
C CYS A 212 10.93 1.37 10.58
N HIS A 213 9.81 0.76 10.18
CA HIS A 213 9.57 0.23 8.85
C HIS A 213 8.44 1.03 8.19
N MET A 214 8.79 2.20 7.67
CA MET A 214 7.82 3.14 7.12
C MET A 214 7.33 2.67 5.76
N ASN A 215 6.03 2.83 5.50
CA ASN A 215 5.52 2.88 4.14
C ASN A 215 5.52 4.32 3.62
N SER A 216 5.20 4.51 2.34
CA SER A 216 5.28 5.82 1.74
C SER A 216 4.20 6.78 2.24
N LYS A 217 3.05 6.32 2.74
CA LYS A 217 2.07 7.20 3.39
C LYS A 217 2.64 7.80 4.67
N THR A 218 3.22 7.00 5.55
CA THR A 218 3.85 7.49 6.79
C THR A 218 4.88 8.59 6.48
N PHE A 219 5.78 8.30 5.53
CA PHE A 219 6.87 9.23 5.21
C PHE A 219 6.37 10.53 4.58
N PHE A 220 5.61 10.45 3.49
CA PHE A 220 5.30 11.63 2.70
C PHE A 220 4.08 12.42 3.20
N ARG A 221 3.18 11.84 4.01
CA ARG A 221 2.06 12.59 4.61
C ARG A 221 2.46 13.28 5.91
N TYR A 222 3.33 12.66 6.70
CA TYR A 222 3.60 13.10 8.05
C TYR A 222 5.07 13.45 8.25
N MET A 223 5.98 12.47 8.09
CA MET A 223 7.39 12.66 8.41
C MET A 223 8.03 13.81 7.64
N ARG A 224 7.74 13.92 6.33
CA ARG A 224 8.31 14.95 5.47
C ARG A 224 7.84 16.36 5.83
N GLU A 225 6.60 16.49 6.32
CA GLU A 225 6.01 17.78 6.68
C GLU A 225 6.41 18.25 8.09
N ASP A 226 7.08 17.38 8.86
CA ASP A 226 7.59 17.69 10.19
C ASP A 226 9.13 17.76 10.17
N ASP A 227 9.66 18.97 10.02
CA ASP A 227 11.10 19.22 9.95
C ASP A 227 11.86 18.71 11.18
N GLN A 228 11.26 18.78 12.38
CA GLN A 228 11.91 18.33 13.61
C GLN A 228 12.02 16.81 13.64
N LEU A 229 10.93 16.14 13.29
CA LEU A 229 10.89 14.68 13.23
C LEU A 229 11.79 14.16 12.11
N LEU A 230 11.75 14.77 10.93
CA LEU A 230 12.60 14.41 9.79
C LEU A 230 14.10 14.59 10.08
N ALA A 231 14.47 15.59 10.88
CA ALA A 231 15.86 15.83 11.27
C ALA A 231 16.38 14.82 12.31
N ARG A 232 15.51 14.32 13.18
CA ARG A 232 15.90 13.47 14.34
C ARG A 232 15.69 11.98 14.09
N HIS A 233 14.71 11.61 13.27
CA HIS A 233 14.33 10.23 13.07
C HIS A 233 14.96 9.63 11.82
N ARG A 234 15.70 8.55 12.00
CA ARG A 234 16.18 7.70 10.92
C ARG A 234 15.42 6.38 10.97
N PRO A 235 14.58 6.04 9.98
CA PRO A 235 13.95 4.72 9.91
C PRO A 235 14.98 3.62 9.66
N VAL A 236 14.57 2.37 9.86
CA VAL A 236 15.31 1.20 9.38
C VAL A 236 15.07 1.02 7.88
N SER A 237 13.82 1.10 7.46
CA SER A 237 13.44 0.99 6.05
C SER A 237 12.28 1.91 5.67
N LEU A 238 12.17 2.19 4.37
CA LEU A 238 11.10 2.98 3.76
C LEU A 238 10.64 2.28 2.48
N HIS A 239 9.40 1.81 2.45
CA HIS A 239 8.78 1.15 1.31
C HIS A 239 8.00 2.14 0.45
N ILE A 240 8.36 2.28 -0.83
CA ILE A 240 7.72 3.17 -1.81
C ILE A 240 6.49 2.48 -2.47
N ASN A 241 5.57 1.99 -1.64
CA ASN A 241 4.50 1.09 -2.07
C ASN A 241 3.28 1.76 -2.72
N TYR A 242 2.94 3.02 -2.39
CA TYR A 242 1.71 3.68 -2.88
C TYR A 242 1.87 4.53 -4.15
N HIS A 243 2.94 4.34 -4.91
CA HIS A 243 3.27 5.24 -6.03
C HIS A 243 3.48 4.50 -7.36
N PRO A 244 3.00 5.05 -8.49
CA PRO A 244 3.42 4.57 -9.81
C PRO A 244 4.85 4.97 -10.14
N GLU A 245 5.28 6.18 -9.80
CA GLU A 245 6.66 6.67 -10.00
C GLU A 245 7.60 6.28 -8.85
N LYS A 246 7.83 4.98 -8.67
CA LYS A 246 8.64 4.44 -7.55
C LYS A 246 10.09 4.92 -7.58
N LEU A 247 10.77 4.77 -8.72
CA LEU A 247 12.22 5.01 -8.83
C LEU A 247 12.64 6.45 -8.47
N PRO A 248 12.04 7.52 -9.02
CA PRO A 248 12.43 8.90 -8.63
C PRO A 248 12.22 9.21 -7.14
N ARG A 249 11.22 8.58 -6.51
CA ARG A 249 10.98 8.73 -5.07
C ARG A 249 11.99 7.96 -4.24
N MET A 250 12.38 6.77 -4.71
CA MET A 250 13.44 6.00 -4.10
C MET A 250 14.74 6.78 -4.10
N GLU A 251 15.11 7.37 -5.25
CA GLU A 251 16.35 8.15 -5.43
C GLU A 251 16.39 9.36 -4.48
N ASP A 252 15.32 10.16 -4.41
CA ASP A 252 15.33 11.34 -3.55
C ASP A 252 15.27 11.00 -2.05
N ALA A 253 14.47 10.01 -1.66
CA ALA A 253 14.42 9.56 -0.27
C ALA A 253 15.76 8.93 0.14
N PHE A 254 16.40 8.20 -0.77
CA PHE A 254 17.76 7.70 -0.58
C PHE A 254 18.75 8.86 -0.39
N ALA A 255 18.75 9.85 -1.29
CA ALA A 255 19.62 11.01 -1.19
C ALA A 255 19.40 11.80 0.11
N ARG A 256 18.16 11.89 0.61
CA ARG A 256 17.82 12.55 1.88
C ARG A 256 18.49 11.89 3.09
N TYR A 257 18.58 10.56 3.11
CA TYR A 257 19.10 9.81 4.25
C TYR A 257 20.58 9.43 4.11
N HIS A 258 21.06 9.23 2.89
CA HIS A 258 22.41 8.74 2.61
C HIS A 258 23.31 9.80 1.95
N GLY A 259 22.77 10.98 1.61
CA GLY A 259 23.45 12.00 0.82
C GLY A 259 23.43 11.71 -0.68
N ALA A 260 23.78 12.69 -1.50
CA ALA A 260 23.99 12.49 -2.94
C ALA A 260 25.16 11.51 -3.15
N ALA A 261 24.85 10.31 -3.60
CA ALA A 261 25.76 9.18 -3.69
C ALA A 261 26.33 9.07 -5.12
N PRO A 262 27.64 9.20 -5.37
CA PRO A 262 28.22 9.06 -6.71
C PRO A 262 28.17 7.62 -7.25
N ASP A 263 27.97 6.63 -6.38
CA ASP A 263 27.87 5.20 -6.66
C ASP A 263 26.44 4.70 -6.96
N VAL A 264 25.44 5.57 -6.77
CA VAL A 264 24.09 5.39 -7.29
C VAL A 264 24.03 6.20 -8.57
N ASP A 265 23.83 5.52 -9.72
CA ASP A 265 23.36 6.22 -10.92
C ASP A 265 21.93 6.67 -10.60
N LEU A 266 21.80 7.87 -10.04
CA LEU A 266 20.53 8.52 -9.76
C LEU A 266 19.76 8.84 -11.06
N GLY A 267 20.37 8.54 -12.22
CA GLY A 267 19.90 8.94 -13.53
C GLY A 267 19.82 10.46 -13.63
N ASN A 268 19.82 10.98 -14.85
CA ASN A 268 18.88 12.07 -15.09
C ASN A 268 17.51 11.40 -14.98
N GLY A 269 16.92 11.38 -13.77
CA GLY A 269 15.76 10.59 -13.37
C GLY A 269 15.01 10.02 -14.58
N LEU A 270 15.12 8.71 -14.82
CA LEU A 270 14.54 8.05 -16.00
C LEU A 270 12.99 8.14 -16.06
N GLY A 271 12.37 8.82 -15.11
CA GLY A 271 11.06 9.41 -15.30
C GLY A 271 11.15 10.51 -16.37
N ARG A 272 10.53 10.26 -17.53
CA ARG A 272 10.29 11.29 -18.56
C ARG A 272 10.04 12.65 -17.88
N PRO A 273 10.69 13.75 -18.29
CA PRO A 273 10.50 15.04 -17.64
C PRO A 273 9.01 15.37 -17.63
N THR A 274 8.42 15.25 -16.45
CA THR A 274 7.07 15.71 -16.16
C THR A 274 7.21 16.98 -15.33
N LYS A 275 6.20 17.86 -15.35
CA LYS A 275 6.15 19.01 -14.42
C LYS A 275 6.39 18.61 -12.94
N ARG A 276 6.20 17.32 -12.58
CA ARG A 276 6.39 16.75 -11.23
C ARG A 276 7.84 16.36 -10.94
N ALA A 277 8.62 15.94 -11.93
CA ALA A 277 10.05 15.63 -11.76
C ALA A 277 10.87 16.90 -11.47
N ALA A 278 10.40 18.06 -11.93
CA ALA A 278 11.05 19.36 -11.68
C ALA A 278 10.98 19.84 -10.22
N GLN A 279 10.16 19.21 -9.36
CA GLN A 279 10.04 19.55 -7.93
C GLN A 279 10.89 18.63 -7.02
N GLY A 280 11.49 17.56 -7.55
CA GLY A 280 12.05 16.46 -6.76
C GLY A 280 10.96 15.44 -6.35
N GLY A 281 11.23 14.14 -6.56
CA GLY A 281 10.44 13.02 -6.09
C GLY A 281 10.13 13.01 -4.59
N ILE A 282 10.99 13.58 -3.73
CA ILE A 282 10.71 13.73 -2.29
C ILE A 282 9.62 14.77 -2.03
N HIS A 283 9.55 15.85 -2.82
CA HIS A 283 8.57 16.93 -2.64
C HIS A 283 7.28 16.70 -3.43
N ALA A 284 7.33 15.90 -4.49
CA ALA A 284 6.18 15.44 -5.21
C ALA A 284 5.42 14.39 -4.38
N TRP A 285 4.72 14.75 -3.29
CA TRP A 285 3.69 13.87 -2.72
C TRP A 285 2.38 14.16 -3.44
N HIS A 286 1.61 13.10 -3.63
CA HIS A 286 0.47 13.19 -4.52
C HIS A 286 -0.82 12.74 -3.81
N TRP A 287 -0.84 12.57 -2.48
CA TRP A 287 -2.04 12.19 -1.71
C TRP A 287 -2.75 10.89 -2.17
N GLY A 288 -2.06 10.02 -2.93
CA GLY A 288 -2.62 8.86 -3.68
C GLY A 288 -2.94 9.08 -5.19
N VAL A 289 -2.58 10.24 -5.77
CA VAL A 289 -2.54 10.55 -7.22
C VAL A 289 -1.61 9.60 -7.99
N GLY A 290 -2.17 8.47 -8.39
CA GLY A 290 -1.47 7.47 -9.19
C GLY A 290 -2.25 6.18 -9.32
N LEU A 291 -3.17 5.93 -8.40
CA LEU A 291 -4.18 4.90 -8.55
C LEU A 291 -5.05 5.25 -9.77
N LYS A 292 -5.13 4.33 -10.76
CA LYS A 292 -6.01 4.47 -11.95
C LYS A 292 -7.44 4.86 -11.54
N ALA A 293 -7.91 4.33 -10.41
CA ALA A 293 -9.20 4.65 -9.81
C ALA A 293 -9.37 6.12 -9.39
N GLY A 294 -8.32 6.92 -9.27
CA GLY A 294 -8.40 8.28 -8.71
C GLY A 294 -8.41 9.33 -9.79
N LYS A 295 -7.92 8.94 -10.98
CA LYS A 295 -7.87 9.81 -12.15
C LYS A 295 -9.28 10.21 -12.58
N TRP A 296 -10.19 9.25 -12.72
CA TRP A 296 -11.57 9.55 -13.11
C TRP A 296 -12.25 10.45 -12.06
N CYS A 297 -12.04 10.20 -10.78
CA CYS A 297 -12.59 10.97 -9.66
C CYS A 297 -12.23 12.47 -9.73
N ARG A 298 -10.97 12.75 -10.06
CA ARG A 298 -10.43 14.12 -10.14
C ARG A 298 -10.75 14.84 -11.44
N GLU A 299 -10.81 14.09 -12.55
CA GLU A 299 -11.00 14.63 -13.90
C GLU A 299 -12.46 14.55 -14.38
N ALA A 300 -13.34 13.90 -13.62
CA ALA A 300 -14.74 13.74 -13.97
C ALA A 300 -15.43 15.12 -14.10
N PRO A 301 -16.30 15.31 -15.10
CA PRO A 301 -17.07 16.53 -15.25
C PRO A 301 -17.91 16.81 -14.00
N ARG A 302 -17.88 18.07 -13.55
CA ARG A 302 -18.58 18.57 -12.36
C ARG A 302 -19.55 19.68 -12.73
N VAL A 303 -20.77 19.60 -12.20
CA VAL A 303 -21.78 20.65 -12.33
C VAL A 303 -22.23 21.07 -10.95
N ARG A 304 -22.11 22.35 -10.60
CA ARG A 304 -22.48 22.86 -9.28
C ARG A 304 -23.98 22.68 -9.00
N GLY A 305 -24.29 22.40 -7.74
CA GLY A 305 -25.67 22.15 -7.29
C GLY A 305 -26.20 20.79 -7.77
N ALA A 306 -27.51 20.60 -7.74
CA ALA A 306 -28.15 19.31 -8.01
C ALA A 306 -28.96 19.21 -9.31
N PRO A 307 -28.57 19.81 -10.46
CA PRO A 307 -29.38 19.68 -11.66
C PRO A 307 -29.42 18.22 -12.13
N GLY A 308 -30.62 17.64 -12.14
CA GLY A 308 -30.86 16.27 -12.62
C GLY A 308 -30.37 15.14 -11.70
N SER A 309 -29.98 15.44 -10.46
CA SER A 309 -29.58 14.42 -9.46
C SER A 309 -30.70 14.20 -8.45
N ALA A 310 -31.15 12.95 -8.31
CA ALA A 310 -32.17 12.59 -7.32
C ALA A 310 -31.60 12.66 -5.90
N LEU A 311 -30.35 12.23 -5.72
CA LEU A 311 -29.62 12.28 -4.46
C LEU A 311 -29.36 13.73 -4.04
N GLY A 312 -28.86 14.56 -4.96
CA GLY A 312 -28.66 15.99 -4.71
C GLY A 312 -29.97 16.72 -4.41
N GLY A 313 -31.05 16.38 -5.13
CA GLY A 313 -32.39 16.91 -4.86
C GLY A 313 -32.89 16.55 -3.47
N ARG A 314 -32.73 15.28 -3.05
CA ARG A 314 -33.11 14.82 -1.70
C ARG A 314 -32.30 15.52 -0.61
N LEU A 315 -31.00 15.73 -0.84
CA LEU A 315 -30.11 16.42 0.08
C LEU A 315 -30.49 17.90 0.27
N VAL A 316 -30.85 18.60 -0.80
CA VAL A 316 -31.37 19.98 -0.71
C VAL A 316 -32.75 20.01 -0.04
N ALA A 317 -33.63 19.08 -0.37
CA ALA A 317 -34.98 18.99 0.22
C ALA A 317 -34.95 18.76 1.73
N ALA A 318 -33.94 18.04 2.23
CA ALA A 318 -33.71 17.83 3.66
C ALA A 318 -33.12 19.06 4.39
N GLY A 319 -32.91 20.18 3.70
CA GLY A 319 -32.31 21.40 4.26
C GLY A 319 -30.78 21.41 4.27
N GLY A 320 -30.13 20.43 3.61
CA GLY A 320 -28.70 20.45 3.31
C GLY A 320 -27.73 20.37 4.49
N ARG A 321 -28.21 20.32 5.75
CA ARG A 321 -27.33 20.22 6.92
C ARG A 321 -26.84 18.79 7.07
N ALA A 322 -25.56 18.62 7.39
CA ALA A 322 -24.98 17.29 7.56
C ALA A 322 -23.87 17.25 8.61
N THR A 323 -23.62 16.02 9.08
CA THR A 323 -22.42 15.64 9.84
C THR A 323 -21.49 14.86 8.92
N TRP A 324 -20.20 15.15 8.95
CA TRP A 324 -19.19 14.47 8.12
C TRP A 324 -18.16 13.78 9.00
N SER A 325 -18.10 12.46 8.95
CA SER A 325 -17.26 11.65 9.86
C SER A 325 -17.48 11.96 11.35
N GLY A 326 -18.73 12.23 11.74
CA GLY A 326 -19.09 12.59 13.12
C GLY A 326 -18.91 14.08 13.48
N ILE A 327 -18.41 14.91 12.55
CA ILE A 327 -18.19 16.34 12.78
C ILE A 327 -19.34 17.16 12.18
N SER A 328 -20.05 17.89 13.04
CA SER A 328 -21.18 18.76 12.68
C SER A 328 -20.72 20.07 12.03
N GLY A 329 -21.63 20.72 11.31
CA GLY A 329 -21.40 22.07 10.76
C GLY A 329 -21.22 22.11 9.25
N LEU A 330 -21.58 21.04 8.54
CA LEU A 330 -21.66 21.07 7.08
C LEU A 330 -23.03 21.55 6.61
N HIS A 331 -23.04 22.36 5.56
CA HIS A 331 -24.27 22.81 4.90
C HIS A 331 -24.10 22.86 3.37
N PHE A 332 -24.85 22.00 2.69
CA PHE A 332 -24.92 21.92 1.24
C PHE A 332 -26.01 22.87 0.70
N HIS A 333 -25.60 24.02 0.18
CA HIS A 333 -26.54 25.01 -0.38
C HIS A 333 -27.01 24.63 -1.77
N ALA A 334 -28.26 24.91 -2.11
CA ALA A 334 -28.85 24.57 -3.41
C ALA A 334 -28.03 25.05 -4.64
N GLY A 335 -27.36 26.20 -4.52
CA GLY A 335 -26.49 26.76 -5.56
C GLY A 335 -25.12 26.08 -5.73
N GLY A 336 -24.85 25.00 -4.99
CA GLY A 336 -23.57 24.28 -5.04
C GLY A 336 -22.47 24.89 -4.17
N ALA A 337 -22.78 25.84 -3.30
CA ALA A 337 -21.88 26.26 -2.23
C ALA A 337 -21.92 25.25 -1.08
N LEU A 338 -20.77 24.98 -0.46
CA LEU A 338 -20.65 24.07 0.67
C LEU A 338 -19.99 24.80 1.83
N ASP A 339 -20.69 24.93 2.94
CA ASP A 339 -20.07 25.36 4.20
C ASP A 339 -19.53 24.13 4.92
N THR A 340 -18.33 24.24 5.47
CA THR A 340 -17.74 23.21 6.32
C THR A 340 -17.09 23.85 7.55
N PRO A 341 -16.89 23.09 8.64
CA PRO A 341 -16.13 23.55 9.80
C PRO A 341 -14.69 23.96 9.50
N TRP A 342 -14.15 23.53 8.34
CA TRP A 342 -12.77 23.74 7.94
C TRP A 342 -12.60 24.81 6.86
N GLY A 343 -13.68 25.49 6.49
CA GLY A 343 -13.68 26.52 5.46
C GLY A 343 -14.80 26.33 4.43
N SER A 344 -14.81 27.21 3.44
CA SER A 344 -15.77 27.14 2.34
C SER A 344 -15.35 26.13 1.28
N GLY A 345 -16.35 25.62 0.58
CA GLY A 345 -16.20 24.64 -0.48
C GLY A 345 -17.29 24.76 -1.54
N SER A 346 -17.33 23.78 -2.43
CA SER A 346 -18.39 23.63 -3.41
C SER A 346 -18.80 22.18 -3.56
N TRP A 347 -20.03 21.96 -4.00
CA TRP A 347 -20.56 20.64 -4.25
C TRP A 347 -21.45 20.65 -5.49
N GLY A 348 -21.76 19.47 -5.98
CA GLY A 348 -22.75 19.30 -7.03
C GLY A 348 -22.74 17.91 -7.64
N THR A 349 -23.17 17.77 -8.89
CA THR A 349 -23.26 16.46 -9.56
C THR A 349 -21.94 16.07 -10.22
N LEU A 350 -21.64 14.77 -10.17
CA LEU A 350 -20.44 14.16 -10.72
C LEU A 350 -20.82 13.07 -11.73
N LYS A 351 -20.32 13.16 -12.96
CA LYS A 351 -20.55 12.12 -13.99
C LYS A 351 -19.37 11.19 -14.10
N LYS A 352 -19.59 9.91 -13.80
CA LYS A 352 -18.58 8.86 -14.01
C LYS A 352 -18.66 8.33 -15.45
N PRO A 353 -17.54 8.34 -16.21
CA PRO A 353 -17.52 7.79 -17.56
C PRO A 353 -17.95 6.32 -17.59
N GLY A 354 -18.93 5.97 -18.43
CA GLY A 354 -19.42 4.60 -18.58
C GLY A 354 -20.42 4.13 -17.52
N ALA A 355 -20.87 5.01 -16.62
CA ALA A 355 -21.88 4.71 -15.61
C ALA A 355 -23.03 5.75 -15.68
N GLU A 356 -23.79 5.70 -16.77
CA GLU A 356 -24.85 6.68 -17.10
C GLU A 356 -25.99 6.74 -16.08
N HIS A 357 -26.07 5.76 -15.17
CA HIS A 357 -27.12 5.65 -14.14
C HIS A 357 -26.59 5.84 -12.71
N GLU A 358 -25.31 6.14 -12.50
CA GLU A 358 -24.79 6.41 -11.16
C GLU A 358 -25.11 7.86 -10.73
N ASP A 359 -25.94 8.02 -9.70
CA ASP A 359 -26.31 9.32 -9.13
C ASP A 359 -25.30 9.74 -8.05
N LEU A 360 -24.18 10.30 -8.52
CA LEU A 360 -23.06 10.70 -7.68
C LEU A 360 -22.97 12.22 -7.55
N LEU A 361 -22.53 12.65 -6.38
CA LEU A 361 -22.20 14.03 -6.08
C LEU A 361 -20.69 14.19 -5.93
N PHE A 362 -20.18 15.42 -6.12
CA PHE A 362 -18.87 15.82 -5.64
C PHE A 362 -18.99 16.78 -4.46
N ALA A 363 -17.99 16.77 -3.60
CA ALA A 363 -17.78 17.79 -2.58
C ALA A 363 -16.30 18.15 -2.55
N ASP A 364 -16.01 19.43 -2.74
CA ASP A 364 -14.67 20.00 -2.80
C ASP A 364 -14.53 21.05 -1.70
N PHE A 365 -13.63 20.82 -0.75
CA PHE A 365 -13.31 21.77 0.33
C PHE A 365 -11.88 21.52 0.78
N ILE A 366 -11.22 22.54 1.36
CA ILE A 366 -9.84 22.45 1.90
C ILE A 366 -8.80 21.82 0.94
N GLY A 367 -8.97 22.01 -0.37
CA GLY A 367 -8.09 21.42 -1.39
C GLY A 367 -8.25 19.90 -1.59
N GLN A 368 -9.26 19.29 -0.96
CA GLN A 368 -9.60 17.88 -1.12
C GLN A 368 -10.86 17.72 -1.96
N GLN A 369 -10.88 16.68 -2.78
CA GLN A 369 -12.00 16.34 -3.67
C GLN A 369 -12.61 15.03 -3.21
N HIS A 370 -13.93 14.98 -3.12
CA HIS A 370 -14.66 13.81 -2.65
C HIS A 370 -15.75 13.42 -3.66
N VAL A 371 -15.98 12.12 -3.78
CA VAL A 371 -17.20 11.57 -4.39
C VAL A 371 -18.14 11.23 -3.27
N VAL A 372 -19.36 11.74 -3.33
CA VAL A 372 -20.40 11.45 -2.36
C VAL A 372 -21.49 10.65 -3.07
N GLY A 373 -21.82 9.48 -2.54
CA GLY A 373 -22.81 8.59 -3.12
C GLY A 373 -23.66 7.89 -2.07
N PRO A 374 -24.61 7.04 -2.49
CA PRO A 374 -25.46 6.27 -1.58
C PRO A 374 -24.64 5.40 -0.62
N HIS A 375 -25.04 5.38 0.66
CA HIS A 375 -24.48 4.45 1.64
C HIS A 375 -25.19 3.09 1.58
N ALA A 376 -24.51 2.01 1.97
CA ALA A 376 -25.08 0.66 1.99
C ALA A 376 -26.31 0.54 2.91
N ASP A 377 -26.30 1.27 4.04
CA ASP A 377 -27.44 1.36 4.96
C ASP A 377 -28.60 2.24 4.46
N GLY A 378 -28.46 2.88 3.29
CA GLY A 378 -29.46 3.78 2.72
C GLY A 378 -29.49 5.18 3.34
N TRP A 379 -30.46 5.99 2.87
CA TRP A 379 -30.71 7.36 3.33
C TRP A 379 -31.12 7.39 4.82
N PRO A 380 -30.70 8.39 5.64
CA PRO A 380 -30.00 9.64 5.29
C PRO A 380 -28.47 9.54 5.32
N ARG A 381 -27.91 8.33 5.22
CA ARG A 381 -26.46 8.12 5.18
C ARG A 381 -25.95 8.13 3.75
N LEU A 382 -24.81 8.77 3.56
CA LEU A 382 -24.04 8.80 2.32
C LEU A 382 -22.61 8.34 2.60
N THR A 383 -21.95 7.81 1.59
CA THR A 383 -20.51 7.51 1.63
C THR A 383 -19.77 8.62 0.90
N SER A 384 -18.84 9.27 1.59
CA SER A 384 -17.86 10.17 0.99
C SER A 384 -16.54 9.44 0.79
N THR A 385 -16.11 9.32 -0.45
CA THR A 385 -14.83 8.74 -0.85
C THR A 385 -13.88 9.86 -1.27
N ARG A 386 -12.77 10.06 -0.55
CA ARG A 386 -11.77 11.05 -0.93
C ARG A 386 -11.04 10.61 -2.20
N CYS A 387 -11.06 11.42 -3.25
CA CYS A 387 -10.46 11.13 -4.55
C CYS A 387 -8.94 10.92 -4.50
N ALA A 388 -8.30 11.42 -3.46
CA ALA A 388 -6.87 11.33 -3.30
C ALA A 388 -6.46 9.88 -2.97
N ASP A 389 -7.12 9.25 -2.00
CA ASP A 389 -6.68 7.99 -1.40
C ASP A 389 -7.79 6.96 -1.13
N PHE A 390 -9.01 7.21 -1.59
CA PHE A 390 -10.19 6.35 -1.42
C PHE A 390 -10.58 6.10 0.02
N GLU A 391 -10.16 6.99 0.94
CA GLU A 391 -10.69 6.95 2.28
C GLU A 391 -12.19 7.21 2.24
N ASN A 392 -12.94 6.29 2.84
CA ASN A 392 -14.39 6.36 2.94
C ASN A 392 -14.76 6.85 4.33
N VAL A 393 -15.56 7.91 4.38
CA VAL A 393 -16.19 8.40 5.61
C VAL A 393 -17.69 8.50 5.42
N THR A 394 -18.42 8.33 6.52
CA THR A 394 -19.88 8.46 6.51
C THR A 394 -20.28 9.92 6.59
N VAL A 395 -21.21 10.33 5.74
CA VAL A 395 -21.90 11.62 5.81
C VAL A 395 -23.34 11.33 6.22
N VAL A 396 -23.83 12.02 7.24
CA VAL A 396 -25.21 11.87 7.74
C VAL A 396 -25.93 13.18 7.51
N VAL A 397 -26.94 13.16 6.64
CA VAL A 397 -27.80 14.32 6.41
C VAL A 397 -28.79 14.44 7.56
N HIS A 398 -28.91 15.64 8.12
CA HIS A 398 -29.94 15.94 9.10
C HIS A 398 -31.20 16.34 8.35
N GLU A 399 -32.25 15.56 8.52
CA GLU A 399 -33.56 15.93 7.99
C GLU A 399 -34.08 17.11 8.81
N GLY A 400 -34.22 18.28 8.17
CA GLY A 400 -34.97 19.39 8.72
C GLY A 400 -36.46 19.01 8.81
N GLY A 401 -37.06 19.24 9.98
CA GLY A 401 -38.51 19.22 10.16
C GLY A 401 -39.18 20.44 9.53
#